data_AF-A0ABC8TJ74-F1
#
_entry.id   AF-A0ABC8TJ74-F1
#
_cell.length_a   1.000
_cell.length_b   1.000
_cell.length_c   1.000
_cell.angle_alpha   90.00
_cell.angle_beta   90.00
_cell.angle_gamma   90.00
#
_symmetry.space_group_name_H-M   'P 1'
#
loop_
_entity.id
_entity.type
_entity.pdbx_description
1 polymer ?
#
loop_
_entity_poly.entity_id
_entity_poly.type
_entity_poly.pdbx_seq_one_letter_code
_entity_poly.pdbx_strand_id
1 'polypeptide(L)'
;MQQQRSSSGISQSPRSPSSQPPFLLVSVTDPAKMGNGVQAYISYKVITKTNLPEYQGPEKIVIRRYSDFVWLHDRIFEKYKGIFFPPLPEKNTVEKFRFSTEFIEMRRQALDVFINRIALHHELQQSEDLRTFLQADEQTMERARSQETGIFKKKPTDLMQIFRDVQSKVSDVVLGKEKPVEESNPEYEKLKRYIFELEDHLAEAQKHAYRLVKRHRELGQSLSDFGKAVKLLGDFEGNALGKAFSELGAKSEMLSVKLQREAHHLLMNFEEPLKDYVRAVQSIKVSC
;
A
#
# COMPACT_ATOMS: atom_id res chain seq x y z
N MET A 1 -74.12 -0.67 39.54
CA MET A 1 -73.27 -1.87 39.34
C MET A 1 -72.98 -2.03 37.85
N GLN A 2 -71.77 -1.71 37.39
CA GLN A 2 -71.30 -2.12 36.07
C GLN A 2 -69.76 -2.06 35.99
N GLN A 3 -69.18 -3.27 35.97
CA GLN A 3 -67.96 -3.76 35.30
C GLN A 3 -66.69 -2.91 35.26
N GLN A 4 -65.69 -3.39 36.02
CA GLN A 4 -64.26 -3.22 35.77
C GLN A 4 -63.85 -3.91 34.45
N ARG A 5 -63.16 -3.19 33.56
CA ARG A 5 -62.28 -3.76 32.54
C ARG A 5 -60.85 -3.34 32.82
N SER A 6 -60.07 -4.30 33.27
CA SER A 6 -58.61 -4.29 33.29
C SER A 6 -58.09 -4.21 31.85
N SER A 7 -57.20 -3.25 31.59
CA SER A 7 -56.34 -3.27 30.41
C SER A 7 -54.89 -3.14 30.86
N SER A 8 -54.15 -4.17 30.49
CA SER A 8 -52.76 -4.50 30.76
C SER A 8 -51.79 -3.41 30.32
N GLY A 9 -50.98 -2.94 31.27
CA GLY A 9 -49.80 -2.13 30.98
C GLY A 9 -48.82 -2.91 30.11
N ILE A 10 -48.46 -2.31 28.98
CA ILE A 10 -47.38 -2.77 28.10
C ILE A 10 -46.07 -2.59 28.88
N SER A 11 -45.55 -3.70 29.42
CA SER A 11 -44.20 -3.75 29.97
C SER A 11 -43.22 -3.65 28.81
N GLN A 12 -42.73 -2.43 28.54
CA GLN A 12 -41.61 -2.23 27.63
C GLN A 12 -40.36 -2.82 28.29
N SER A 13 -39.87 -3.94 27.75
CA SER A 13 -38.57 -4.48 28.10
C SER A 13 -37.48 -3.43 27.82
N PRO A 14 -36.49 -3.25 28.71
CA PRO A 14 -35.40 -2.34 28.45
C PRO A 14 -34.58 -2.88 27.28
N ARG A 15 -34.62 -2.16 26.15
CA ARG A 15 -33.74 -2.42 25.00
C ARG A 15 -32.30 -2.26 25.49
N SER A 16 -31.59 -3.38 25.65
CA SER A 16 -30.13 -3.38 25.79
C SER A 16 -29.54 -2.57 24.62
N PRO A 17 -28.60 -1.65 24.83
CA PRO A 17 -27.86 -1.08 23.73
C PRO A 17 -27.14 -2.23 23.03
N SER A 18 -27.40 -2.42 21.74
CA SER A 18 -26.67 -3.38 20.92
C SER A 18 -25.20 -2.94 20.88
N SER A 19 -24.37 -3.49 21.75
CA SER A 19 -22.94 -3.21 21.75
C SER A 19 -22.36 -3.86 20.50
N GLN A 20 -22.24 -3.09 19.42
CA GLN A 20 -21.49 -3.52 18.24
C GLN A 20 -20.04 -3.84 18.65
N PRO A 21 -19.42 -4.88 18.06
CA PRO A 21 -18.03 -5.22 18.37
C PRO A 21 -17.10 -4.03 18.07
N PRO A 22 -16.01 -3.87 18.83
CA PRO A 22 -15.04 -2.79 18.58
C PRO A 22 -14.43 -2.93 17.19
N PHE A 23 -14.34 -1.83 16.45
CA PHE A 23 -13.78 -1.79 15.11
C PHE A 23 -13.00 -0.50 14.87
N LEU A 24 -11.97 -0.58 14.03
CA LEU A 24 -11.22 0.56 13.50
C LEU A 24 -11.05 0.34 11.99
N LEU A 25 -11.73 1.15 11.20
CA LEU A 25 -11.65 1.14 9.74
C LEU A 25 -10.98 2.41 9.27
N VAL A 26 -9.96 2.28 8.43
CA VAL A 26 -9.22 3.41 7.87
C VAL A 26 -9.29 3.36 6.35
N SER A 27 -9.44 4.50 5.70
CA SER A 27 -9.33 4.60 4.25
C SER A 27 -8.50 5.80 3.82
N VAL A 28 -7.67 5.62 2.79
CA VAL A 28 -6.79 6.63 2.22
C VAL A 28 -7.30 7.00 0.83
N THR A 29 -7.85 8.19 0.67
CA THR A 29 -8.52 8.63 -0.58
C THR A 29 -8.01 10.01 -1.04
N ASP A 30 -8.60 10.50 -2.13
CA ASP A 30 -8.50 11.89 -2.60
C ASP A 30 -7.07 12.46 -2.62
N PRO A 31 -6.16 11.88 -3.44
CA PRO A 31 -4.82 12.43 -3.56
C PRO A 31 -4.89 13.84 -4.16
N ALA A 32 -4.28 14.81 -3.47
CA ALA A 32 -4.30 16.21 -3.86
C ALA A 32 -2.89 16.81 -3.83
N LYS A 33 -2.56 17.62 -4.84
CA LYS A 33 -1.32 18.40 -4.84
C LYS A 33 -1.50 19.62 -3.94
N MET A 34 -0.62 19.74 -2.96
CA MET A 34 -0.57 20.84 -2.01
C MET A 34 0.67 21.69 -2.26
N GLY A 35 0.51 23.01 -2.14
CA GLY A 35 1.60 23.98 -2.31
C GLY A 35 2.02 24.22 -3.77
N ASN A 36 2.95 25.16 -3.93
CA ASN A 36 3.44 25.63 -5.23
C ASN A 36 4.97 25.46 -5.34
N GLY A 37 5.47 25.32 -6.57
CA GLY A 37 6.91 25.24 -6.85
C GLY A 37 7.60 24.00 -6.26
N VAL A 38 8.85 24.17 -5.80
CA VAL A 38 9.73 23.10 -5.32
C VAL A 38 9.20 22.42 -4.05
N GLN A 39 8.42 23.13 -3.24
CA GLN A 39 7.85 22.61 -1.99
C GLN A 39 6.52 21.86 -2.19
N ALA A 40 6.04 21.72 -3.43
CA ALA A 40 4.77 21.04 -3.67
C ALA A 40 4.86 19.53 -3.37
N TYR A 41 3.88 19.01 -2.65
CA TYR A 41 3.76 17.60 -2.27
C TYR A 41 2.36 17.06 -2.55
N ILE A 42 2.22 15.73 -2.55
CA ILE A 42 0.92 15.07 -2.61
C ILE A 42 0.47 14.74 -1.18
N SER A 43 -0.73 15.17 -0.84
CA SER A 43 -1.44 14.76 0.37
C SER A 43 -2.58 13.82 0.02
N TYR A 44 -3.06 13.10 1.03
CA TYR A 44 -4.13 12.13 0.98
C TYR A 44 -5.13 12.46 2.08
N LYS A 45 -6.42 12.23 1.80
CA LYS A 45 -7.45 12.25 2.81
C LYS A 45 -7.44 10.90 3.52
N VAL A 46 -7.24 10.91 4.83
CA VAL A 46 -7.32 9.72 5.68
C VAL A 46 -8.62 9.80 6.48
N ILE A 47 -9.53 8.86 6.23
CA ILE A 47 -10.84 8.78 6.87
C ILE A 47 -10.81 7.60 7.84
N THR A 48 -11.03 7.89 9.11
CA THR A 48 -11.10 6.89 10.18
C THR A 48 -12.55 6.75 10.64
N LYS A 49 -13.07 5.53 10.66
CA LYS A 49 -14.38 5.17 11.20
C LYS A 49 -14.20 4.15 12.31
N THR A 50 -14.77 4.42 13.47
CA THR A 50 -14.56 3.56 14.65
C THR A 50 -15.63 3.76 15.72
N ASN A 51 -15.83 2.77 16.56
CA ASN A 51 -16.59 2.86 17.81
C ASN A 51 -15.69 2.77 19.05
N LEU A 52 -14.37 2.84 18.88
CA LEU A 52 -13.40 2.82 19.96
C LEU A 52 -13.45 4.13 20.77
N PRO A 53 -13.52 4.07 22.11
CA PRO A 53 -13.71 5.26 22.96
C PRO A 53 -12.51 6.21 22.96
N GLU A 54 -11.33 5.74 22.57
CA GLU A 54 -10.11 6.55 22.52
C GLU A 54 -9.99 7.39 21.23
N TYR A 55 -11.03 7.41 20.39
CA TYR A 55 -11.15 8.23 19.20
C TYR A 55 -12.24 9.30 19.34
N GLN A 56 -11.99 10.48 18.76
CA GLN A 56 -12.87 11.64 18.82
C GLN A 56 -14.06 11.49 17.86
N GLY A 57 -15.04 10.68 18.28
CA GLY A 57 -16.29 10.46 17.56
C GLY A 57 -16.23 9.31 16.54
N PRO A 58 -17.36 9.01 15.89
CA PRO A 58 -17.51 7.82 15.05
C PRO A 58 -16.79 7.92 13.70
N GLU A 59 -16.48 9.14 13.26
CA GLU A 59 -15.76 9.41 12.01
C GLU A 59 -14.84 10.63 12.18
N LYS A 60 -13.60 10.49 11.72
CA LYS A 60 -12.60 11.57 11.68
C LYS A 60 -11.92 11.61 10.32
N ILE A 61 -11.74 12.81 9.79
CA ILE A 61 -11.03 13.05 8.53
C ILE A 61 -9.80 13.91 8.83
N VAL A 62 -8.64 13.47 8.37
CA VAL A 62 -7.38 14.21 8.45
C VAL A 62 -6.68 14.21 7.09
N ILE A 63 -5.82 15.20 6.87
CA ILE A 63 -4.97 15.28 5.67
C ILE A 63 -3.57 14.84 6.06
N ARG A 64 -2.98 13.93 5.27
CA ARG A 64 -1.63 13.38 5.51
C ARG A 64 -0.82 13.35 4.23
N ARG A 65 0.48 13.62 4.29
CA ARG A 65 1.41 13.42 3.17
C ARG A 65 2.24 12.16 3.39
N TYR A 66 2.90 11.68 2.34
CA TYR A 66 3.72 10.46 2.42
C TYR A 66 4.73 10.46 3.60
N SER A 67 5.32 11.61 3.95
CA SER A 67 6.25 11.67 5.09
C SER A 67 5.58 11.44 6.45
N ASP A 68 4.26 11.64 6.59
CA ASP A 68 3.52 11.28 7.81
C ASP A 68 3.44 9.77 7.99
N PHE A 69 3.28 9.04 6.88
CA PHE A 69 3.28 7.59 6.90
C PHE A 69 4.67 7.04 7.20
N VAL A 70 5.73 7.71 6.70
CA VAL A 70 7.12 7.40 7.07
C VAL A 70 7.35 7.60 8.56
N TRP A 71 6.93 8.75 9.11
CA TRP A 71 6.99 9.01 10.55
C TRP A 71 6.27 7.91 11.35
N LEU A 72 5.03 7.56 10.98
CA LEU A 72 4.30 6.51 11.67
C LEU A 72 5.02 5.15 11.60
N HIS A 73 5.52 4.80 10.41
CA HIS A 73 6.27 3.58 10.19
C HIS A 73 7.49 3.49 11.11
N ASP A 74 8.31 4.54 11.13
CA ASP A 74 9.56 4.55 11.90
C ASP A 74 9.28 4.49 13.40
N ARG A 75 8.27 5.23 13.89
CA ARG A 75 7.86 5.22 15.30
C ARG A 75 7.38 3.86 15.77
N ILE A 76 6.52 3.21 14.99
CA ILE A 76 6.03 1.87 15.35
C ILE A 76 7.16 0.85 15.27
N PHE A 77 7.97 0.90 14.21
CA PHE A 77 9.11 0.00 14.04
C PHE A 77 10.14 0.13 15.18
N GLU A 78 10.35 1.33 15.72
CA GLU A 78 11.23 1.54 16.87
C GLU A 78 10.65 1.02 18.18
N LYS A 79 9.35 1.23 18.41
CA LYS A 79 8.70 0.88 19.68
C LYS A 79 8.32 -0.59 19.80
N TYR A 80 7.93 -1.23 18.70
CA TYR A 80 7.40 -2.60 18.69
C TYR A 80 8.38 -3.57 18.02
N LYS A 81 9.41 -3.95 18.76
CA LYS A 81 10.40 -4.95 18.29
C LYS A 81 9.80 -6.35 18.31
N GLY A 82 10.11 -7.16 17.30
CA GLY A 82 9.61 -8.53 17.16
C GLY A 82 8.27 -8.65 16.41
N ILE A 83 7.65 -7.54 16.01
CA ILE A 83 6.44 -7.55 15.16
C ILE A 83 6.84 -7.36 13.69
N PHE A 84 6.28 -8.18 12.80
CA PHE A 84 6.46 -8.02 11.37
C PHE A 84 5.74 -6.78 10.86
N PHE A 85 6.51 -5.78 10.43
CA PHE A 85 5.94 -4.50 10.06
C PHE A 85 5.59 -4.44 8.55
N PRO A 86 4.39 -3.93 8.19
CA PRO A 86 4.01 -3.76 6.80
C PRO A 86 4.97 -2.82 6.04
N PRO A 87 5.38 -3.17 4.81
CA PRO A 87 6.27 -2.31 4.04
C PRO A 87 5.56 -1.03 3.59
N LEU A 88 6.29 0.08 3.56
CA LEU A 88 5.83 1.31 2.91
C LEU A 88 6.04 1.25 1.39
N PRO A 89 5.18 1.92 0.59
CA PRO A 89 5.46 2.09 -0.82
C PRO A 89 6.74 2.91 -1.04
N GLU A 90 7.41 2.66 -2.16
CA GLU A 90 8.69 3.28 -2.48
C GLU A 90 8.64 4.82 -2.53
N LYS A 91 9.72 5.42 -2.02
CA LYS A 91 9.97 6.86 -2.14
C LYS A 91 10.51 7.15 -3.54
N ASN A 92 9.62 7.31 -4.53
CA ASN A 92 10.07 7.77 -5.85
C ASN A 92 10.52 9.22 -5.76
N THR A 93 11.83 9.43 -5.89
CA THR A 93 12.51 10.73 -5.85
C THR A 93 12.61 11.40 -7.21
N VAL A 94 12.29 10.68 -8.29
CA VAL A 94 12.35 11.21 -9.66
C VAL A 94 11.14 12.11 -9.91
N GLU A 95 11.41 13.40 -10.09
CA GLU A 95 10.42 14.47 -10.19
C GLU A 95 9.41 14.29 -11.35
N LYS A 96 9.84 13.67 -12.47
CA LYS A 96 8.96 13.39 -13.61
C LYS A 96 7.86 12.37 -13.26
N PHE A 97 8.13 11.42 -12.36
CA PHE A 97 7.21 10.34 -12.03
C PHE A 97 6.38 10.61 -10.78
N ARG A 98 6.88 11.45 -9.85
CA ARG A 98 6.22 11.73 -8.56
C ARG A 98 4.84 12.36 -8.66
N PHE A 99 4.52 12.99 -9.80
CA PHE A 99 3.23 13.63 -10.07
C PHE A 99 2.42 12.95 -11.17
N SER A 100 2.87 11.79 -11.67
CA SER A 100 2.04 11.02 -12.60
C SER A 100 0.82 10.46 -11.88
N THR A 101 -0.35 10.54 -12.50
CA THR A 101 -1.61 10.03 -11.93
C THR A 101 -1.50 8.55 -11.54
N GLU A 102 -0.87 7.75 -12.39
CA GLU A 102 -0.64 6.33 -12.12
C GLU A 102 0.19 6.12 -10.86
N PHE A 103 1.30 6.83 -10.70
CA PHE A 103 2.13 6.73 -9.50
C PHE A 103 1.41 7.17 -8.23
N ILE A 104 0.65 8.27 -8.32
CA ILE A 104 -0.12 8.81 -7.20
C ILE A 104 -1.15 7.78 -6.72
N GLU A 105 -1.85 7.14 -7.65
CA GLU A 105 -2.87 6.13 -7.34
C GLU A 105 -2.26 4.83 -6.80
N MET A 106 -1.17 4.33 -7.41
CA MET A 106 -0.42 3.18 -6.88
C MET A 106 0.02 3.42 -5.43
N ARG A 107 0.60 4.60 -5.16
CA ARG A 107 1.02 4.97 -3.82
C ARG A 107 -0.17 5.06 -2.87
N ARG A 108 -1.29 5.66 -3.29
CA ARG A 108 -2.51 5.75 -2.47
C ARG A 108 -3.01 4.37 -2.05
N GLN A 109 -3.10 3.42 -2.98
CA GLN A 109 -3.51 2.03 -2.68
C GLN A 109 -2.57 1.35 -1.70
N ALA A 110 -1.26 1.47 -1.91
CA ALA A 110 -0.28 0.89 -1.01
C ALA A 110 -0.32 1.52 0.40
N LEU A 111 -0.55 2.83 0.50
CA LEU A 111 -0.73 3.51 1.79
C LEU A 111 -2.02 3.07 2.50
N ASP A 112 -3.09 2.82 1.74
CA ASP A 112 -4.36 2.28 2.25
C ASP A 112 -4.18 0.88 2.84
N VAL A 113 -3.50 -0.01 2.12
CA VAL A 113 -3.14 -1.35 2.60
C VAL A 113 -2.26 -1.27 3.85
N PHE A 114 -1.22 -0.42 3.81
CA PHE A 114 -0.29 -0.22 4.92
C PHE A 114 -1.01 0.17 6.21
N ILE A 115 -1.83 1.22 6.18
CA ILE A 115 -2.48 1.73 7.41
C ILE A 115 -3.52 0.75 7.95
N ASN A 116 -4.24 0.04 7.07
CA ASN A 116 -5.20 -0.97 7.49
C ASN A 116 -4.51 -2.18 8.14
N ARG A 117 -3.35 -2.61 7.66
CA ARG A 117 -2.57 -3.68 8.32
C ARG A 117 -2.16 -3.30 9.74
N ILE A 118 -1.77 -2.04 9.95
CA ILE A 118 -1.45 -1.53 11.30
C ILE A 118 -2.72 -1.48 12.16
N ALA A 119 -3.82 -0.94 11.61
CA ALA A 119 -5.10 -0.81 12.32
C ALA A 119 -5.73 -2.16 12.70
N LEU A 120 -5.46 -3.23 11.95
CA LEU A 120 -5.94 -4.59 12.22
C LEU A 120 -5.08 -5.36 13.23
N HIS A 121 -3.83 -4.94 13.46
CA HIS A 121 -2.93 -5.63 14.39
C HIS A 121 -3.25 -5.25 15.83
N HIS A 122 -3.55 -6.23 16.69
CA HIS A 122 -4.02 -6.01 18.06
C HIS A 122 -3.14 -5.06 18.88
N GLU A 123 -1.82 -5.27 18.87
CA GLU A 123 -0.87 -4.42 19.62
C GLU A 123 -0.65 -3.04 18.97
N LEU A 124 -0.65 -2.94 17.65
CA LEU A 124 -0.34 -1.70 16.94
C LEU A 124 -1.56 -0.77 16.90
N GLN A 125 -2.77 -1.33 16.88
CA GLN A 125 -4.03 -0.58 16.96
C GLN A 125 -4.11 0.29 18.22
N GLN A 126 -3.48 -0.16 19.32
CA GLN A 126 -3.44 0.54 20.60
C GLN A 126 -2.32 1.59 20.68
N SER A 127 -1.52 1.76 19.61
CA SER A 127 -0.41 2.70 19.60
C SER A 127 -0.87 4.15 19.65
N GLU A 128 -0.29 4.93 20.57
CA GLU A 128 -0.47 6.37 20.64
C GLU A 128 0.07 7.10 19.39
N ASP A 129 1.09 6.56 18.72
CA ASP A 129 1.60 7.13 17.47
C ASP A 129 0.58 6.93 16.33
N LEU A 130 -0.11 5.78 16.27
CA LEU A 130 -1.22 5.56 15.34
C LEU A 130 -2.39 6.49 15.64
N ARG A 131 -2.76 6.61 16.92
CA ARG A 131 -3.83 7.52 17.36
C ARG A 131 -3.55 8.96 16.95
N THR A 132 -2.31 9.43 17.17
CA THR A 132 -1.83 10.74 16.75
C THR A 132 -1.95 10.89 15.24
N PHE A 133 -1.43 9.92 14.48
CA PHE A 133 -1.53 9.92 13.02
C PHE A 133 -2.98 10.04 12.52
N LEU A 134 -3.95 9.36 13.14
CA LEU A 134 -5.33 9.34 12.68
C LEU A 134 -6.18 10.56 13.13
N GLN A 135 -5.77 11.27 14.19
CA GLN A 135 -6.62 12.30 14.81
C GLN A 135 -6.02 13.71 14.85
N ALA A 136 -4.69 13.83 14.86
CA ALA A 136 -4.00 15.10 15.03
C ALA A 136 -4.29 16.09 13.88
N ASP A 137 -4.30 17.37 14.18
CA ASP A 137 -4.29 18.40 13.13
C ASP A 137 -2.91 18.50 12.44
N GLU A 138 -2.83 19.26 11.35
CA GLU A 138 -1.58 19.43 10.60
C GLU A 138 -0.48 20.07 11.46
N GLN A 139 -0.83 20.99 12.36
CA GLN A 139 0.15 21.67 13.21
C GLN A 139 0.81 20.70 14.19
N THR A 140 0.03 19.81 14.79
CA THR A 140 0.51 18.78 15.72
C THR A 140 1.35 17.75 14.98
N MET A 141 0.91 17.31 13.80
CA MET A 141 1.70 16.41 12.95
C MET A 141 3.04 17.02 12.51
N GLU A 142 3.06 18.29 12.13
CA GLU A 142 4.31 18.95 11.73
C GLU A 142 5.30 19.05 12.89
N ARG A 143 4.83 19.31 14.11
CA ARG A 143 5.67 19.26 15.32
C ARG A 143 6.24 17.86 15.55
N ALA A 144 5.40 16.83 15.43
CA ALA A 144 5.82 15.44 15.60
C ALA A 144 6.92 15.04 14.60
N ARG A 145 6.77 15.41 13.32
CA ARG A 145 7.80 15.22 12.28
C ARG A 145 9.09 16.01 12.58
N SER A 146 8.96 17.25 13.05
CA SER A 146 10.10 18.14 13.28
C SER A 146 10.97 17.69 14.45
N GLN A 147 10.37 17.18 15.53
CA GLN A 147 11.11 16.64 16.67
C GLN A 147 12.02 15.47 16.27
N GLU A 148 11.66 14.72 15.24
CA GLU A 148 12.43 13.56 14.75
C GLU A 148 13.66 13.97 13.93
N THR A 149 13.60 15.09 13.20
CA THR A 149 14.71 15.59 12.38
C THR A 149 15.96 15.97 13.18
N GLY A 150 15.86 16.09 14.50
CA GLY A 150 16.97 16.36 15.41
C GLY A 150 17.75 15.14 15.91
N ILE A 151 17.19 13.91 15.82
CA ILE A 151 17.78 12.73 16.51
C ILE A 151 18.03 11.52 15.58
N PHE A 152 17.29 11.34 14.47
CA PHE A 152 17.46 10.15 13.62
C PHE A 152 17.52 10.48 12.12
N LYS A 153 18.73 10.77 11.60
CA LYS A 153 19.06 10.46 10.21
C LYS A 153 19.63 9.03 10.15
N LYS A 154 18.80 8.00 10.30
CA LYS A 154 19.19 6.66 9.81
C LYS A 154 19.23 6.72 8.30
N LYS A 155 20.43 6.89 7.76
CA LYS A 155 20.70 6.89 6.33
C LYS A 155 20.29 5.51 5.77
N PRO A 156 19.90 5.40 4.49
CA PRO A 156 19.74 4.10 3.82
C PRO A 156 21.02 3.24 3.85
N THR A 157 22.18 3.85 4.16
CA THR A 157 23.43 3.13 4.44
C THR A 157 23.34 2.27 5.70
N ASP A 158 22.52 2.62 6.69
CA ASP A 158 22.39 1.88 7.96
C ASP A 158 21.62 0.57 7.76
N LEU A 159 20.56 0.57 6.94
CA LEU A 159 19.86 -0.66 6.52
C LEU A 159 20.76 -1.54 5.63
N MET A 160 21.53 -0.95 4.72
CA MET A 160 22.52 -1.68 3.93
C MET A 160 23.69 -2.20 4.80
N GLN A 161 24.08 -1.48 5.85
CA GLN A 161 25.08 -1.93 6.81
C GLN A 161 24.56 -3.10 7.63
N ILE A 162 23.30 -3.06 8.09
CA ILE A 162 22.67 -4.20 8.77
C ILE A 162 22.64 -5.42 7.84
N PHE A 163 22.24 -5.27 6.57
CA PHE A 163 22.30 -6.36 5.58
C PHE A 163 23.72 -6.90 5.35
N ARG A 164 24.71 -5.99 5.26
CA ARG A 164 26.11 -6.34 5.05
C ARG A 164 26.74 -7.00 6.29
N ASP A 165 26.30 -6.60 7.48
CA ASP A 165 26.73 -7.15 8.77
C ASP A 165 26.12 -8.53 9.02
N VAL A 166 24.89 -8.78 8.56
CA VAL A 166 24.32 -10.14 8.53
C VAL A 166 25.09 -11.02 7.54
N GLN A 167 25.44 -10.49 6.36
CA GLN A 167 26.23 -11.24 5.36
C GLN A 167 27.68 -11.52 5.84
N SER A 168 28.31 -10.59 6.55
CA SER A 168 29.66 -10.77 7.10
C SER A 168 29.67 -11.72 8.30
N LYS A 169 28.61 -11.73 9.13
CA LYS A 169 28.43 -12.71 10.20
C LYS A 169 28.22 -14.14 9.70
N VAL A 170 27.77 -14.33 8.46
CA VAL A 170 27.72 -15.66 7.81
C VAL A 170 29.11 -16.07 7.29
N SER A 171 30.02 -15.12 7.08
CA SER A 171 31.40 -15.39 6.63
C SER A 171 32.36 -15.73 7.78
N ASP A 172 32.10 -15.22 9.00
CA ASP A 172 32.93 -15.47 10.19
C ASP A 172 32.69 -16.84 10.87
N VAL A 173 31.78 -17.66 10.35
CA VAL A 173 31.54 -19.04 10.84
C VAL A 173 32.70 -19.99 10.44
N VAL A 174 33.71 -19.51 9.71
CA VAL A 174 34.89 -20.28 9.27
C VAL A 174 36.03 -20.32 10.32
N LEU A 175 35.97 -19.55 11.42
CA LEU A 175 36.99 -19.55 12.47
C LEU A 175 36.47 -20.03 13.84
N GLY A 176 36.15 -21.31 13.93
CA GLY A 176 36.52 -22.20 15.06
C GLY A 176 36.45 -21.70 16.51
N LYS A 177 35.51 -20.83 16.88
CA LYS A 177 35.16 -20.56 18.29
C LYS A 177 33.75 -21.02 18.54
N GLU A 178 33.64 -21.96 19.47
CA GLU A 178 32.41 -22.60 19.92
C GLU A 178 31.30 -21.55 20.14
N LYS A 179 30.22 -21.66 19.36
CA LYS A 179 29.01 -20.88 19.58
C LYS A 179 28.32 -21.42 20.83
N PRO A 180 27.69 -20.54 21.65
CA PRO A 180 26.68 -21.02 22.58
C PRO A 180 25.65 -21.76 21.74
N VAL A 181 25.24 -22.94 22.20
CA VAL A 181 24.29 -23.82 21.51
C VAL A 181 23.08 -23.01 21.08
N GLU A 182 23.07 -22.61 19.82
CA GLU A 182 21.90 -22.10 19.13
C GLU A 182 21.10 -23.35 18.83
N GLU A 183 20.38 -23.83 19.85
CA GLU A 183 19.27 -24.77 19.70
C GLU A 183 18.24 -24.06 18.82
N SER A 184 18.50 -23.98 17.52
CA SER A 184 17.51 -23.47 16.59
C SER A 184 16.41 -24.52 16.57
N ASN A 185 15.27 -24.14 17.14
CA ASN A 185 14.09 -24.99 17.18
C ASN A 185 13.89 -25.55 15.76
N PRO A 186 13.82 -26.89 15.57
CA PRO A 186 13.59 -27.47 14.25
C PRO A 186 12.38 -26.87 13.51
N GLU A 187 11.38 -26.37 14.25
CA GLU A 187 10.24 -25.62 13.70
C GLU A 187 10.63 -24.24 13.16
N TYR A 188 11.51 -23.51 13.85
CA TYR A 188 12.04 -22.22 13.38
C TYR A 188 12.83 -22.39 12.09
N GLU A 189 13.69 -23.41 11.98
CA GLU A 189 14.42 -23.68 10.73
C GLU A 189 13.51 -24.09 9.57
N LYS A 190 12.43 -24.84 9.86
CA LYS A 190 11.39 -25.15 8.86
C LYS A 190 10.69 -23.88 8.39
N LEU A 191 10.28 -23.01 9.33
CA LEU A 191 9.63 -21.75 9.02
C LEU A 191 10.54 -20.83 8.21
N LYS A 192 11.82 -20.74 8.60
CA LYS A 192 12.84 -19.97 7.88
C LYS A 192 12.98 -20.48 6.45
N ARG A 193 13.17 -21.79 6.23
CA ARG A 193 13.22 -22.34 4.87
C ARG A 193 11.96 -22.01 4.05
N TYR A 194 10.78 -22.18 4.65
CA TYR A 194 9.51 -21.85 4.01
C TYR A 194 9.43 -20.39 3.58
N ILE A 195 9.86 -19.44 4.44
CA ILE A 195 9.86 -18.00 4.12
C ILE A 195 10.77 -17.70 2.93
N PHE A 196 11.95 -18.32 2.85
CA PHE A 196 12.88 -18.13 1.74
C PHE A 196 12.33 -18.71 0.43
N GLU A 197 11.79 -19.93 0.46
CA GLU A 197 11.15 -20.54 -0.72
C GLU A 197 9.92 -19.74 -1.18
N LEU A 198 9.14 -19.21 -0.24
CA LEU A 198 7.99 -18.36 -0.54
C LEU A 198 8.43 -17.05 -1.21
N GLU A 199 9.51 -16.42 -0.75
CA GLU A 199 10.07 -15.23 -1.40
C GLU A 199 10.45 -15.52 -2.85
N ASP A 200 11.17 -16.62 -3.10
CA ASP A 200 11.62 -16.99 -4.45
C ASP A 200 10.43 -17.18 -5.39
N HIS A 201 9.40 -17.90 -4.94
CA HIS A 201 8.16 -18.09 -5.71
C HIS A 201 7.41 -16.77 -5.96
N LEU A 202 7.27 -15.92 -4.94
CA LEU A 202 6.60 -14.62 -5.08
C LEU A 202 7.38 -13.67 -6.00
N ALA A 203 8.71 -13.68 -5.92
CA ALA A 203 9.58 -12.85 -6.75
C ALA A 203 9.50 -13.26 -8.23
N GLU A 204 9.53 -14.56 -8.54
CA GLU A 204 9.36 -15.01 -9.92
C GLU A 204 7.94 -14.73 -10.44
N ALA A 205 6.91 -14.92 -9.61
CA ALA A 205 5.53 -14.54 -9.94
C ALA A 205 5.39 -13.04 -10.23
N GLN A 206 5.98 -12.17 -9.40
CA GLN A 206 6.01 -10.72 -9.58
C GLN A 206 6.71 -10.35 -10.91
N LYS A 207 7.82 -11.00 -11.24
CA LYS A 207 8.54 -10.80 -12.50
C LYS A 207 7.73 -11.26 -13.72
N HIS A 208 6.94 -12.33 -13.59
CA HIS A 208 5.98 -12.74 -14.64
C HIS A 208 4.84 -11.73 -14.79
N ALA A 209 4.28 -11.22 -13.69
CA ALA A 209 3.23 -10.19 -13.70
C ALA A 209 3.72 -8.91 -14.38
N TYR A 210 4.91 -8.42 -14.02
CA TYR A 210 5.55 -7.26 -14.67
C TYR A 210 5.70 -7.48 -16.18
N ARG A 211 6.19 -8.66 -16.60
CA ARG A 211 6.33 -9.00 -18.02
C ARG A 211 4.98 -8.97 -18.74
N LEU A 212 3.92 -9.47 -18.12
CA LEU A 212 2.57 -9.47 -18.70
C LEU A 212 2.04 -8.04 -18.90
N VAL A 213 2.10 -7.20 -17.87
CA VAL A 213 1.69 -5.78 -17.94
C VAL A 213 2.48 -5.05 -19.02
N LYS A 214 3.80 -5.23 -19.04
CA LYS A 214 4.68 -4.65 -20.05
C LYS A 214 4.27 -5.06 -21.47
N ARG A 215 3.99 -6.34 -21.70
CA ARG A 215 3.58 -6.84 -23.02
C ARG A 215 2.23 -6.28 -23.47
N HIS A 216 1.26 -6.15 -22.58
CA HIS A 216 -0.02 -5.52 -22.91
C HIS A 216 0.14 -4.05 -23.30
N ARG A 217 1.02 -3.30 -22.60
CA ARG A 217 1.33 -1.90 -22.95
C ARG A 217 2.01 -1.80 -24.31
N GLU A 218 3.03 -2.62 -24.56
CA GLU A 218 3.77 -2.65 -25.84
C GLU A 218 2.85 -3.02 -27.02
N LEU A 219 1.97 -4.01 -26.83
CA LEU A 219 1.00 -4.41 -27.84
C LEU A 219 -0.05 -3.32 -28.09
N GLY A 220 -0.56 -2.70 -27.03
CA GLY A 220 -1.48 -1.56 -27.14
C GLY A 220 -0.85 -0.39 -27.90
N GLN A 221 0.42 -0.06 -27.61
CA GLN A 221 1.15 0.96 -28.35
C GLN A 221 1.32 0.59 -29.84
N SER A 222 1.72 -0.65 -30.12
CA SER A 222 1.89 -1.14 -31.50
C SER A 222 0.59 -1.07 -32.31
N LEU A 223 -0.55 -1.42 -31.70
CA LEU A 223 -1.87 -1.31 -32.33
C LEU A 223 -2.31 0.14 -32.54
N SER A 224 -1.90 1.07 -31.66
CA SER A 224 -2.15 2.49 -31.86
C SER A 224 -1.41 2.99 -33.10
N ASP A 225 -0.12 2.64 -33.20
CA ASP A 225 0.73 3.12 -34.28
C ASP A 225 0.38 2.46 -35.62
N PHE A 226 0.05 1.17 -35.62
CA PHE A 226 -0.56 0.49 -36.76
C PHE A 226 -1.87 1.17 -37.19
N GLY A 227 -2.76 1.49 -36.23
CA GLY A 227 -4.03 2.14 -36.52
C GLY A 227 -3.87 3.50 -37.20
N LYS A 228 -2.94 4.32 -36.71
CA LYS A 228 -2.60 5.61 -37.32
C LYS A 228 -2.02 5.44 -38.73
N ALA A 229 -1.08 4.52 -38.90
CA ALA A 229 -0.44 4.28 -40.19
C ALA A 229 -1.44 3.79 -41.25
N VAL A 230 -2.36 2.90 -40.88
CA VAL A 230 -3.38 2.39 -41.80
C VAL A 230 -4.40 3.47 -42.16
N LYS A 231 -4.78 4.35 -41.24
CA LYS A 231 -5.63 5.51 -41.58
C LYS A 231 -4.94 6.44 -42.57
N LEU A 232 -3.67 6.76 -42.33
CA LEU A 232 -2.88 7.58 -43.26
C LEU A 232 -2.81 6.96 -44.65
N LEU A 233 -2.62 5.63 -44.74
CA LEU A 233 -2.69 4.93 -46.02
C LEU A 233 -4.07 5.08 -46.66
N GLY A 234 -5.14 4.95 -45.87
CA GLY A 234 -6.51 5.15 -46.32
C GLY A 234 -6.79 6.55 -46.91
N ASP A 235 -6.09 7.58 -46.44
CA ASP A 235 -6.23 8.96 -46.96
C ASP A 235 -5.66 9.11 -48.39
N PHE A 236 -4.70 8.27 -48.78
CA PHE A 236 -4.15 8.24 -50.14
C PHE A 236 -4.92 7.33 -51.09
N GLU A 237 -5.82 6.50 -50.56
CA GLU A 237 -6.59 5.53 -51.32
C GLU A 237 -8.01 6.03 -51.60
N GLY A 238 -8.46 5.94 -52.85
CA GLY A 238 -9.81 6.34 -53.24
C GLY A 238 -10.89 5.29 -52.92
N ASN A 239 -12.15 5.71 -53.02
CA ASN A 239 -13.33 4.83 -53.09
C ASN A 239 -13.54 3.94 -51.85
N ALA A 240 -13.80 2.65 -52.06
CA ALA A 240 -14.11 1.69 -51.00
C ALA A 240 -12.87 1.25 -50.20
N LEU A 241 -11.69 1.26 -50.83
CA LEU A 241 -10.44 0.80 -50.22
C LEU A 241 -9.95 1.77 -49.13
N GLY A 242 -9.98 3.08 -49.40
CA GLY A 242 -9.65 4.10 -48.40
C GLY A 242 -10.56 4.06 -47.18
N LYS A 243 -11.87 3.82 -47.39
CA LYS A 243 -12.84 3.60 -46.31
C LYS A 243 -12.51 2.35 -45.48
N ALA A 244 -12.18 1.23 -46.13
CA ALA A 244 -11.83 -0.01 -45.44
C ALA A 244 -10.56 0.16 -44.56
N PHE A 245 -9.54 0.86 -45.07
CA PHE A 245 -8.35 1.19 -44.28
C PHE A 245 -8.66 2.12 -43.11
N SER A 246 -9.46 3.16 -43.34
CA SER A 246 -9.89 4.06 -42.27
C SER A 246 -10.63 3.32 -41.14
N GLU A 247 -11.53 2.40 -41.50
CA GLU A 247 -12.26 1.56 -40.55
C GLU A 247 -11.32 0.58 -39.81
N LEU A 248 -10.43 -0.10 -40.52
CA LEU A 248 -9.45 -1.00 -39.91
C LEU A 248 -8.56 -0.27 -38.90
N GLY A 249 -8.06 0.92 -39.28
CA GLY A 249 -7.23 1.73 -38.40
C GLY A 249 -8.00 2.21 -37.16
N ALA A 250 -9.27 2.60 -37.32
CA ALA A 250 -10.13 2.96 -36.19
C ALA A 250 -10.40 1.77 -35.24
N LYS A 251 -10.60 0.56 -35.78
CA LYS A 251 -10.75 -0.66 -34.96
C LYS A 251 -9.46 -1.01 -34.23
N SER A 252 -8.30 -0.84 -34.86
CA SER A 252 -7.00 -1.08 -34.21
C SER A 252 -6.75 -0.11 -33.05
N GLU A 253 -7.02 1.19 -33.24
CA GLU A 253 -6.93 2.17 -32.15
C GLU A 253 -7.89 1.86 -31.00
N MET A 254 -9.12 1.42 -31.31
CA MET A 254 -10.07 0.98 -30.29
C MET A 254 -9.54 -0.21 -29.48
N LEU A 255 -8.93 -1.20 -30.14
CA LEU A 255 -8.31 -2.34 -29.47
C LEU A 255 -7.10 -1.92 -28.63
N SER A 256 -6.27 -1.01 -29.14
CA SER A 256 -5.17 -0.40 -28.41
C SER A 256 -5.63 0.21 -27.09
N VAL A 257 -6.68 1.02 -27.11
CA VAL A 257 -7.24 1.64 -25.89
C VAL A 257 -7.74 0.58 -24.90
N LYS A 258 -8.38 -0.49 -25.36
CA LYS A 258 -8.82 -1.59 -24.49
C LYS A 258 -7.63 -2.32 -23.84
N LEU A 259 -6.58 -2.61 -24.61
CA LEU A 259 -5.37 -3.27 -24.10
C LEU A 259 -4.61 -2.39 -23.10
N GLN A 260 -4.53 -1.08 -23.33
CA GLN A 260 -3.92 -0.14 -22.38
C GLN A 260 -4.68 -0.11 -21.06
N ARG A 261 -6.04 -0.13 -21.10
CA ARG A 261 -6.86 -0.22 -19.87
C ARG A 261 -6.66 -1.55 -19.15
N GLU A 262 -6.61 -2.65 -19.89
CA GLU A 262 -6.35 -3.98 -19.31
C GLU A 262 -4.96 -4.03 -18.66
N ALA A 263 -3.95 -3.47 -19.31
CA ALA A 263 -2.61 -3.38 -18.73
C ALA A 263 -2.60 -2.62 -17.40
N HIS A 264 -3.35 -1.52 -17.32
CA HIS A 264 -3.48 -0.75 -16.09
C HIS A 264 -4.23 -1.53 -15.00
N HIS A 265 -5.29 -2.26 -15.37
CA HIS A 265 -6.02 -3.13 -14.42
C HIS A 265 -5.11 -4.24 -13.88
N LEU A 266 -4.34 -4.91 -14.74
CA LEU A 266 -3.36 -5.93 -14.35
C LEU A 266 -2.24 -5.35 -13.47
N LEU A 267 -1.79 -4.12 -13.75
CA LEU A 267 -0.82 -3.45 -12.88
C LEU A 267 -1.37 -3.28 -11.45
N MET A 268 -2.56 -2.69 -11.31
CA MET A 268 -3.11 -2.34 -10.00
C MET A 268 -3.58 -3.55 -9.21
N ASN A 269 -4.17 -4.55 -9.88
CA ASN A 269 -4.85 -5.65 -9.19
C ASN A 269 -4.05 -6.96 -9.17
N PHE A 270 -2.91 -7.03 -9.88
CA PHE A 270 -2.10 -8.24 -9.93
C PHE A 270 -0.62 -7.98 -9.68
N GLU A 271 0.02 -7.09 -10.44
CA GLU A 271 1.46 -6.84 -10.29
C GLU A 271 1.80 -6.15 -8.96
N GLU A 272 1.13 -5.03 -8.63
CA GLU A 272 1.42 -4.27 -7.41
C GLU A 272 1.12 -5.06 -6.12
N PRO A 273 0.01 -5.80 -5.99
CA PRO A 273 -0.21 -6.68 -4.85
C PRO A 273 0.88 -7.74 -4.69
N LEU A 274 1.34 -8.37 -5.78
CA LEU A 274 2.47 -9.31 -5.73
C LEU A 274 3.75 -8.62 -5.26
N LYS A 275 4.03 -7.42 -5.77
CA LYS A 275 5.18 -6.62 -5.34
C LYS A 275 5.11 -6.29 -3.85
N ASP A 276 3.94 -5.97 -3.33
CA ASP A 276 3.72 -5.74 -1.90
C ASP A 276 3.95 -7.01 -1.06
N TYR A 277 3.47 -8.18 -1.49
CA TYR A 277 3.73 -9.45 -0.80
C TYR A 277 5.21 -9.80 -0.77
N VAL A 278 5.95 -9.60 -1.87
CA VAL A 278 7.42 -9.79 -1.89
C VAL A 278 8.08 -8.92 -0.83
N ARG A 279 7.71 -7.63 -0.75
CA ARG A 279 8.26 -6.72 0.27
C ARG A 279 7.88 -7.13 1.70
N ALA A 280 6.68 -7.66 1.90
CA ALA A 280 6.23 -8.15 3.22
C ALA A 280 7.03 -9.39 3.66
N VAL A 281 7.30 -10.33 2.75
CA VAL A 281 8.17 -11.48 3.05
C VAL A 281 9.60 -11.03 3.31
N GLN A 282 10.10 -10.02 2.60
CA GLN A 282 11.41 -9.44 2.85
C GLN A 282 11.51 -8.75 4.21
N SER A 283 10.45 -8.06 4.68
CA SER A 283 10.45 -7.44 6.01
C SER A 283 10.46 -8.49 7.14
N ILE A 284 9.83 -9.64 6.92
CA ILE A 284 9.94 -10.82 7.80
C ILE A 284 11.40 -11.28 7.90
N LYS A 285 12.09 -11.44 6.77
CA LYS A 285 13.49 -11.90 6.75
C LYS A 285 14.47 -11.00 7.50
N VAL A 286 14.25 -9.68 7.48
CA VAL A 286 15.09 -8.72 8.25
C VAL A 286 14.87 -8.85 9.76
N SER A 287 13.71 -9.40 10.15
CA SER A 287 13.31 -9.54 11.56
C SER A 287 13.64 -10.92 12.14
N CYS A 288 14.01 -11.89 11.30
CA CYS A 288 14.48 -13.23 11.66
C CYS A 288 16.01 -13.28 11.79
#